data_AF-A0A7C6F290-F1
#
_entry.id   AF-A0A7C6F290-F1
#
_cell.length_a   1.000
_cell.length_b   1.000
_cell.length_c   1.000
_cell.angle_alpha   90.00
_cell.angle_beta   90.00
_cell.angle_gamma   90.00
#
_symmetry.space_group_name_H-M   'P 1'
#
loop_
_entity.id
_entity.type
_entity.pdbx_description
1 polymer ?
#
loop_
_entity_poly.entity_id
_entity_poly.type
_entity_poly.pdbx_seq_one_letter_code
_entity_poly.pdbx_strand_id
1 'polypeptide(L)'
;MRLAILFFLLGVILFQQSAELPGSYWLFSAALLPLAWWWRGARLPMAALGGFLWAFLHAAWILDDILPKQLEGVDVEVEGTIASLVERDSRRARFEFLPTKLNYGEQQLTAPHRLLLSWYGDPPELSVGDRWQLTVRLKRPHGFMNPGGFDYEKWLFQQRIHATGYVRTKATQTFLGSEWYSRPADRLRQHLQHQIGAYLGD
;
A
#
# COMPACT_ATOMS: atom_id res chain seq x y z
N MET A 1 -21.18 -15.32 27.68
CA MET A 1 -20.17 -15.31 26.59
C MET A 1 -20.80 -15.17 25.21
N ARG A 2 -21.76 -16.00 24.80
CA ARG A 2 -22.36 -15.95 23.44
C ARG A 2 -22.94 -14.57 23.04
N LEU A 3 -23.70 -13.92 23.92
CA LEU A 3 -24.28 -12.58 23.65
C LEU A 3 -23.22 -11.47 23.50
N ALA A 4 -22.12 -11.52 24.24
CA ALA A 4 -21.07 -10.50 24.14
C ALA A 4 -20.36 -10.55 22.78
N ILE A 5 -20.17 -11.74 22.20
CA ILE A 5 -19.60 -11.92 20.86
C ILE A 5 -20.52 -11.31 19.79
N LEU A 6 -21.84 -11.49 19.93
CA LEU A 6 -22.81 -10.91 19.00
C LEU A 6 -22.79 -9.37 19.06
N PHE A 7 -22.74 -8.79 20.25
CA PHE A 7 -22.65 -7.33 20.41
C PHE A 7 -21.30 -6.78 19.93
N PHE A 8 -20.20 -7.50 20.15
CA PHE A 8 -18.90 -7.15 19.57
C PHE A 8 -18.95 -7.11 18.05
N LEU A 9 -19.52 -8.14 17.43
CA LEU A 9 -19.70 -8.22 15.98
C LEU A 9 -20.64 -7.10 15.47
N LEU A 10 -21.71 -6.79 16.20
CA LEU A 10 -22.58 -5.65 15.92
C LEU A 10 -21.80 -4.32 15.91
N GLY A 11 -20.90 -4.12 16.87
CA GLY A 11 -20.00 -2.96 16.92
C GLY A 11 -19.11 -2.83 15.70
N VAL A 12 -18.55 -3.96 15.22
CA VAL A 12 -17.75 -4.01 13.99
C VAL A 12 -18.60 -3.67 12.76
N ILE A 13 -19.83 -4.21 12.66
CA ILE A 13 -20.73 -3.91 11.53
C ILE A 13 -21.11 -2.44 11.51
N LEU A 14 -21.44 -1.85 12.66
CA LEU A 14 -21.79 -0.42 12.76
C LEU A 14 -20.62 0.47 12.31
N PHE A 15 -19.38 0.11 12.66
CA PHE A 15 -18.20 0.79 12.15
C PHE A 15 -18.06 0.66 10.63
N GLN A 16 -18.30 -0.52 10.04
CA GLN A 16 -18.20 -0.69 8.59
C GLN A 16 -19.26 0.10 7.81
N GLN A 17 -20.37 0.51 8.43
CA GLN A 17 -21.35 1.39 7.80
C GLN A 17 -20.96 2.88 7.84
N SER A 18 -19.96 3.27 8.64
CA SER A 18 -19.48 4.66 8.60
C SER A 18 -18.62 4.87 7.35
N ALA A 19 -19.09 5.74 6.45
CA ALA A 19 -18.39 6.12 5.23
C ALA A 19 -17.15 7.00 5.50
N GLU A 20 -17.06 7.60 6.69
CA GLU A 20 -15.96 8.45 7.13
C GLU A 20 -15.37 7.92 8.43
N LEU A 21 -14.04 8.00 8.56
CA LEU A 21 -13.35 7.67 9.81
C LEU A 21 -13.87 8.57 10.94
N PRO A 22 -14.47 8.01 11.99
CA PRO A 22 -14.88 8.78 13.16
C PRO A 22 -13.66 9.55 13.70
N GLY A 23 -13.85 10.81 14.09
CA GLY A 23 -12.73 11.62 14.57
C GLY A 23 -12.04 11.02 15.80
N SER A 24 -10.78 11.37 16.02
CA SER A 24 -9.90 10.80 17.07
C SER A 24 -10.47 10.90 18.50
N TYR A 25 -11.44 11.78 18.73
CA TYR A 25 -12.18 11.90 20.00
C TYR A 25 -12.94 10.62 20.40
N TRP A 26 -13.26 9.71 19.46
CA TRP A 26 -13.84 8.41 19.80
C TRP A 26 -12.90 7.53 20.61
N LEU A 27 -11.58 7.76 20.59
CA LEU A 27 -10.62 7.04 21.44
C LEU A 27 -10.88 7.30 22.94
N PHE A 28 -11.47 8.44 23.32
CA PHE A 28 -11.85 8.70 24.70
C PHE A 28 -12.96 7.76 25.20
N SER A 29 -13.78 7.20 24.30
CA SER A 29 -14.77 6.19 24.67
C SER A 29 -14.13 4.87 25.13
N ALA A 30 -12.87 4.61 24.76
CA ALA A 30 -12.10 3.46 25.25
C ALA A 30 -11.81 3.54 26.75
N ALA A 31 -11.71 4.75 27.31
CA ALA A 31 -11.51 4.96 28.75
C ALA A 31 -12.71 4.52 29.61
N LEU A 32 -13.88 4.33 29.00
CA LEU A 32 -15.09 3.83 29.67
C LEU A 32 -15.15 2.29 29.76
N LEU A 33 -14.31 1.58 28.99
CA LEU A 33 -14.22 0.11 29.00
C LEU A 33 -13.82 -0.49 30.37
N PRO A 34 -12.81 0.03 31.11
CA PRO A 34 -12.47 -0.51 32.43
C PRO A 34 -13.52 -0.19 33.50
N LEU A 35 -14.19 0.96 33.41
CA LEU A 35 -15.15 1.42 34.42
C LEU A 35 -16.35 0.47 34.56
N ALA A 36 -16.65 -0.25 33.49
CA ALA A 36 -17.84 -1.05 33.40
C ALA A 36 -17.59 -2.56 33.59
N TRP A 37 -16.35 -2.93 33.95
CA TRP A 37 -16.09 -4.19 34.68
C TRP A 37 -16.86 -4.24 36.00
N TRP A 38 -17.12 -3.07 36.62
CA TRP A 38 -17.89 -2.94 37.85
C TRP A 38 -19.42 -3.03 37.66
N TRP A 39 -19.95 -2.77 36.46
CA TRP A 39 -21.40 -2.69 36.20
C TRP A 39 -21.88 -3.81 35.28
N ARG A 40 -22.55 -4.82 35.87
CA ARG A 40 -23.01 -6.03 35.15
C ARG A 40 -23.93 -5.74 33.95
N GLY A 41 -24.72 -4.66 33.97
CA GLY A 41 -25.63 -4.26 32.89
C GLY A 41 -24.94 -3.63 31.68
N ALA A 42 -23.72 -3.10 31.85
CA ALA A 42 -23.00 -2.41 30.77
C ALA A 42 -22.20 -3.37 29.86
N ARG A 43 -22.11 -4.65 30.22
CA ARG A 43 -21.27 -5.65 29.52
C ARG A 43 -21.57 -5.78 28.02
N LEU A 44 -22.85 -5.66 27.62
CA LEU A 44 -23.27 -5.76 26.21
C LEU A 44 -22.93 -4.51 25.40
N PRO A 45 -23.31 -3.27 25.81
CA PRO A 45 -22.90 -2.07 25.08
C PRO A 45 -21.39 -1.87 25.04
N MET A 46 -20.63 -2.28 26.06
CA MET A 46 -19.16 -2.25 25.99
C MET A 46 -18.58 -3.28 25.04
N ALA A 47 -19.20 -4.46 24.90
CA ALA A 47 -18.73 -5.42 23.91
C ALA A 47 -18.87 -4.82 22.50
N ALA A 48 -19.96 -4.12 22.23
CA ALA A 48 -20.14 -3.36 20.98
C ALA A 48 -19.13 -2.21 20.83
N LEU A 49 -18.91 -1.40 21.87
CA LEU A 49 -17.87 -0.35 21.85
C LEU A 49 -16.47 -0.94 21.64
N GLY A 50 -16.16 -2.08 22.25
CA GLY A 50 -14.90 -2.79 22.08
C GLY A 50 -14.71 -3.28 20.65
N GLY A 51 -15.77 -3.81 20.01
CA GLY A 51 -15.76 -4.19 18.60
C GLY A 51 -15.58 -3.01 17.67
N PHE A 52 -16.26 -1.90 17.95
CA PHE A 52 -16.12 -0.65 17.22
C PHE A 52 -14.70 -0.08 17.33
N LEU A 53 -14.16 0.01 18.54
CA LEU A 53 -12.81 0.53 18.80
C LEU A 53 -11.72 -0.38 18.21
N TRP A 54 -11.91 -1.70 18.26
CA TRP A 54 -11.01 -2.64 17.59
C TRP A 54 -10.98 -2.40 16.09
N ALA A 55 -12.15 -2.30 15.45
CA ALA A 55 -12.25 -2.03 14.02
C ALA A 55 -11.67 -0.64 13.66
N PHE A 56 -11.91 0.38 14.49
CA PHE A 56 -11.34 1.71 14.34
C PHE A 56 -9.82 1.73 14.42
N LEU A 57 -9.23 1.10 15.45
CA LEU A 57 -7.78 0.99 15.59
C LEU A 57 -7.16 0.23 14.41
N HIS A 58 -7.81 -0.85 13.99
CA HIS A 58 -7.36 -1.65 12.87
C HIS A 58 -7.42 -0.86 11.55
N ALA A 59 -8.47 -0.06 11.35
CA ALA A 59 -8.58 0.85 10.22
C ALA A 59 -7.53 1.97 10.28
N ALA A 60 -7.33 2.59 11.44
CA ALA A 60 -6.32 3.64 11.63
C ALA A 60 -4.91 3.13 11.33
N TRP A 61 -4.54 1.95 11.82
CA TRP A 61 -3.26 1.30 11.50
C TRP A 61 -3.09 1.01 10.00
N ILE A 62 -4.17 0.61 9.33
CA ILE A 62 -4.16 0.34 7.90
C ILE A 62 -3.96 1.64 7.10
N LEU A 63 -4.56 2.76 7.52
CA LEU A 63 -4.50 4.02 6.80
C LEU A 63 -3.22 4.84 7.05
N ASP A 64 -2.50 4.58 8.15
CA ASP A 64 -1.27 5.31 8.49
C ASP A 64 -0.14 5.07 7.47
N ASP A 65 -0.19 3.95 6.74
CA ASP A 65 0.83 3.55 5.77
C ASP A 65 0.58 4.13 4.35
N ILE A 66 -0.44 4.98 4.19
CA ILE A 66 -0.80 5.59 2.90
C ILE A 66 0.04 6.83 2.64
N LEU A 67 0.47 7.01 1.38
CA LEU A 67 1.21 8.19 0.93
C LEU A 67 0.63 9.50 1.48
N PRO A 68 1.46 10.35 2.15
CA PRO A 68 1.05 11.66 2.66
C PRO A 68 0.42 12.51 1.55
N LYS A 69 -0.69 13.21 1.86
CA LYS A 69 -1.42 14.05 0.89
C LYS A 69 -0.53 15.10 0.22
N GLN A 70 0.52 15.54 0.90
CA GLN A 70 1.47 16.54 0.42
C GLN A 70 2.35 16.03 -0.73
N LEU A 71 2.53 14.71 -0.84
CA LEU A 71 3.34 14.06 -1.90
C LEU A 71 2.50 13.62 -3.10
N GLU A 72 1.18 13.81 -3.04
CA GLU A 72 0.31 13.46 -4.15
C GLU A 72 0.49 14.43 -5.32
N GLY A 73 0.87 13.88 -6.47
CA GLY A 73 1.03 14.66 -7.68
C GLY A 73 2.25 15.57 -7.68
N VAL A 74 3.25 15.30 -6.82
CA VAL A 74 4.52 16.03 -6.82
C VAL A 74 5.66 15.10 -7.27
N ASP A 75 6.67 15.67 -7.92
CA ASP A 75 7.87 14.94 -8.34
C ASP A 75 8.77 14.77 -7.11
N VAL A 76 9.03 13.51 -6.73
CA VAL A 76 9.85 13.12 -5.58
C VAL A 76 10.98 12.22 -6.04
N GLU A 77 12.11 12.26 -5.34
CA GLU A 77 13.23 11.38 -5.60
C GLU A 77 13.15 10.17 -4.66
N VAL A 78 13.24 8.98 -5.24
CA VAL A 78 13.07 7.73 -4.50
C VAL A 78 14.23 6.80 -4.82
N GLU A 79 14.94 6.38 -3.79
CA GLU A 79 15.98 5.35 -3.85
C GLU A 79 15.36 4.03 -3.41
N GLY A 80 15.56 2.95 -4.17
CA GLY A 80 14.97 1.66 -3.83
C GLY A 80 15.36 0.55 -4.79
N THR A 81 14.72 -0.61 -4.61
CA THR A 81 15.01 -1.83 -5.37
C THR A 81 13.78 -2.30 -6.16
N ILE A 82 14.00 -2.79 -7.37
CA ILE A 82 12.95 -3.42 -8.18
C ILE A 82 12.61 -4.79 -7.61
N ALA A 83 11.35 -4.97 -7.24
CA ALA A 83 10.87 -6.07 -6.41
C ALA A 83 10.09 -7.14 -7.16
N SER A 84 9.51 -6.81 -8.31
CA SER A 84 8.73 -7.73 -9.12
C SER A 84 9.20 -7.72 -10.57
N LEU A 85 8.70 -8.69 -11.34
CA LEU A 85 8.96 -8.71 -12.77
C LEU A 85 8.40 -7.47 -13.45
N VAL A 86 9.17 -6.99 -14.40
CA VAL A 86 8.82 -5.83 -15.20
C VAL A 86 7.84 -6.30 -16.28
N GLU A 87 6.56 -6.01 -16.08
CA GLU A 87 5.54 -6.18 -17.10
C GLU A 87 5.76 -5.13 -18.19
N ARG A 88 6.25 -5.56 -19.35
CA ARG A 88 6.43 -4.68 -20.51
C ARG A 88 5.22 -4.76 -21.42
N ASP A 89 4.65 -3.59 -21.69
CA ASP A 89 3.70 -3.36 -22.77
C ASP A 89 4.39 -2.50 -23.84
N SER A 90 3.81 -2.45 -25.04
CA SER A 90 4.23 -1.67 -26.20
C SER A 90 4.55 -0.19 -25.93
N ARG A 91 4.08 0.39 -24.82
CA ARG A 91 4.25 1.82 -24.49
C ARG A 91 4.83 2.10 -23.10
N ARG A 92 4.91 1.09 -22.23
CA ARG A 92 5.35 1.27 -20.84
C ARG A 92 5.86 -0.02 -20.21
N ALA A 93 6.80 0.13 -19.29
CA ALA A 93 7.18 -0.91 -18.35
C ALA A 93 6.52 -0.65 -16.99
N ARG A 94 5.88 -1.65 -16.39
CA ARG A 94 5.30 -1.58 -15.06
C ARG A 94 6.03 -2.54 -14.12
N PHE A 95 6.37 -2.07 -12.93
CA PHE A 95 7.10 -2.86 -11.95
C PHE A 95 6.79 -2.40 -10.53
N GLU A 96 6.94 -3.32 -9.59
CA GLU A 96 6.90 -3.00 -8.16
C GLU A 96 8.27 -2.54 -7.69
N PHE A 97 8.28 -1.48 -6.91
CA PHE A 97 9.47 -0.83 -6.41
C PHE A 97 9.39 -0.73 -4.88
N LEU A 98 10.46 -1.14 -4.21
CA LEU A 98 10.58 -1.09 -2.76
C LEU A 98 11.51 0.06 -2.41
N PRO A 99 10.96 1.21 -1.98
CA PRO A 99 11.76 2.36 -1.68
C PRO A 99 12.47 2.19 -0.33
N THR A 100 13.75 2.47 -0.31
CA THR A 100 14.60 2.53 0.88
C THR A 100 14.67 3.96 1.41
N LYS A 101 14.65 4.96 0.51
CA LYS A 101 14.64 6.38 0.86
C LYS A 101 13.71 7.15 -0.06
N LEU A 102 13.06 8.17 0.49
CA LEU A 102 12.25 9.12 -0.25
C LEU A 102 12.66 10.54 0.14
N ASN A 103 13.07 11.32 -0.85
CA ASN A 103 13.48 12.70 -0.71
C ASN A 103 12.50 13.61 -1.44
N TYR A 104 12.08 14.67 -0.75
CA TYR A 104 11.31 15.76 -1.33
C TYR A 104 12.08 17.07 -1.12
N GLY A 105 12.78 17.52 -2.16
CA GLY A 105 13.75 18.61 -2.04
C GLY A 105 14.89 18.21 -1.10
N GLU A 106 15.14 19.01 -0.07
CA GLU A 106 16.16 18.72 0.96
C GLU A 106 15.64 17.87 2.13
N GLN A 107 14.34 17.58 2.17
CA GLN A 107 13.73 16.84 3.27
C GLN A 107 13.62 15.35 2.95
N GLN A 108 14.21 14.53 3.81
CA GLN A 108 14.00 13.08 3.80
C GLN A 108 12.68 12.74 4.51
N LEU A 109 11.82 11.99 3.85
CA LEU A 109 10.52 11.57 4.34
C LEU A 109 10.46 10.04 4.49
N THR A 110 9.49 9.57 5.26
CA THR A 110 9.21 8.14 5.37
C THR A 110 8.73 7.60 4.02
N ALA A 111 9.45 6.62 3.49
CA ALA A 111 9.10 5.99 2.23
C ALA A 111 7.98 4.96 2.44
N PRO A 112 6.98 4.90 1.54
CA PRO A 112 5.91 3.90 1.62
C PRO A 112 6.45 2.50 1.36
N HIS A 113 5.88 1.47 1.98
CA HIS A 113 6.46 0.13 1.96
C HIS A 113 6.62 -0.49 0.56
N ARG A 114 5.70 -0.21 -0.36
CA ARG A 114 5.73 -0.71 -1.74
C ARG A 114 5.04 0.26 -2.69
N LEU A 115 5.70 0.51 -3.81
CA LEU A 115 5.25 1.38 -4.89
C LEU A 115 5.01 0.57 -6.15
N LEU A 116 4.01 0.95 -6.92
CA LEU A 116 3.79 0.42 -8.27
C LEU A 116 4.05 1.53 -9.29
N LEU A 117 5.14 1.40 -10.02
CA LEU A 117 5.62 2.43 -10.93
C LEU A 117 5.41 2.02 -12.39
N SER A 118 5.10 3.00 -13.22
CA SER A 118 5.08 2.87 -14.68
C SER A 118 6.15 3.75 -15.29
N TRP A 119 6.98 3.19 -16.16
CA TRP A 119 7.97 3.92 -16.93
C TRP A 119 7.55 3.93 -18.40
N TYR A 120 7.17 5.10 -18.90
CA TYR A 120 6.69 5.28 -20.28
C TYR A 120 7.85 5.52 -21.26
N GLY A 121 7.67 5.06 -22.49
CA GLY A 121 8.65 5.21 -23.57
C GLY A 121 9.58 3.99 -23.64
N ASP A 122 10.87 4.26 -23.80
CA ASP A 122 11.92 3.23 -23.91
C ASP A 122 12.77 3.19 -22.62
N PRO A 123 12.31 2.50 -21.57
CA PRO A 123 13.07 2.36 -20.33
C PRO A 123 14.31 1.48 -20.56
N PRO A 124 15.38 1.70 -19.77
CA PRO A 124 16.53 0.82 -19.78
C PRO A 124 16.15 -0.62 -19.39
N GLU A 125 17.08 -1.56 -19.55
CA GLU A 125 16.86 -2.93 -19.11
C GLU A 125 16.76 -3.00 -17.58
N LEU A 126 15.51 -3.14 -17.10
CA LEU A 126 15.18 -3.25 -15.69
C LEU A 126 15.15 -4.73 -15.28
N SER A 127 15.88 -5.09 -14.22
CA SER A 127 15.90 -6.43 -13.65
C SER A 127 15.51 -6.46 -12.17
N VAL A 128 15.00 -7.61 -11.72
CA VAL A 128 14.67 -7.82 -10.32
C VAL A 128 15.96 -7.79 -9.47
N GLY A 129 15.90 -7.02 -8.38
CA GLY A 129 17.03 -6.77 -7.48
C GLY A 129 17.89 -5.59 -7.89
N ASP A 130 17.56 -4.88 -8.98
CA ASP A 130 18.27 -3.66 -9.35
C ASP A 130 17.94 -2.52 -8.40
N ARG A 131 18.97 -1.82 -7.94
CA ARG A 131 18.87 -0.60 -7.14
C ARG A 131 18.91 0.62 -8.04
N TRP A 132 17.90 1.44 -7.91
CA TRP A 132 17.73 2.65 -8.68
C TRP A 132 17.40 3.84 -7.78
N GLN A 133 17.88 5.00 -8.17
CA GLN A 133 17.41 6.30 -7.72
C GLN A 133 16.61 6.89 -8.87
N LEU A 134 15.31 7.08 -8.65
CA LEU A 134 14.36 7.51 -9.67
C LEU A 134 13.62 8.77 -9.21
N THR A 135 13.49 9.75 -10.10
CA THR A 135 12.51 10.81 -9.91
C THR A 135 11.14 10.32 -10.39
N VAL A 136 10.18 10.24 -9.47
CA VAL A 136 8.84 9.69 -9.74
C VAL A 136 7.77 10.69 -9.32
N ARG A 137 6.65 10.67 -10.04
CA ARG A 137 5.44 11.39 -9.61
C ARG A 137 4.46 10.40 -9.02
N LEU A 138 4.27 10.48 -7.71
CA LEU A 138 3.42 9.56 -6.98
C LEU A 138 1.97 10.03 -6.96
N LYS A 139 1.06 9.07 -6.88
CA LYS A 139 -0.37 9.25 -6.73
C LYS A 139 -0.86 8.29 -5.66
N ARG A 140 -1.80 8.77 -4.86
CA ARG A 140 -2.48 7.91 -3.89
C ARG A 140 -3.29 6.86 -4.65
N PRO A 141 -3.38 5.63 -4.12
CA PRO A 141 -4.22 4.61 -4.72
C PRO A 141 -5.68 5.04 -4.55
N HIS A 142 -6.25 5.64 -5.59
CA HIS A 142 -7.68 5.92 -5.69
C HIS A 142 -8.24 5.03 -6.81
N GLY A 143 -9.18 4.16 -6.48
CA GLY A 143 -9.94 3.40 -7.46
C GLY A 143 -11.22 4.13 -7.81
N PHE A 144 -11.59 4.12 -9.09
CA PHE A 144 -12.99 4.34 -9.42
C PHE A 144 -13.77 3.13 -8.91
N MET A 145 -14.64 3.35 -7.92
CA MET A 145 -15.66 2.39 -7.52
C MET A 145 -16.54 2.12 -8.74
N ASN A 146 -16.27 1.03 -9.46
CA ASN A 146 -17.06 0.61 -10.62
C ASN A 146 -18.01 -0.51 -10.16
N PRO A 147 -19.32 -0.24 -9.98
CA PRO A 147 -20.28 -1.25 -9.53
C PRO A 147 -20.33 -2.41 -10.53
N GLY A 148 -20.01 -3.64 -10.07
CA GLY A 148 -19.95 -4.84 -10.93
C GLY A 148 -18.66 -5.02 -11.72
N GLY A 149 -17.66 -4.15 -11.54
CA GLY A 149 -16.35 -4.23 -12.16
C GLY A 149 -15.24 -4.72 -11.22
N PHE A 150 -14.02 -4.77 -11.74
CA PHE A 150 -12.83 -5.06 -10.97
C PHE A 150 -12.50 -3.89 -10.02
N ASP A 151 -12.42 -4.18 -8.73
CA ASP A 151 -12.05 -3.20 -7.70
C ASP A 151 -10.52 -3.07 -7.62
N TYR A 152 -10.00 -2.11 -8.39
CA TYR A 152 -8.57 -1.86 -8.50
C TYR A 152 -7.94 -1.36 -7.18
N GLU A 153 -8.67 -0.59 -6.38
CA GLU A 153 -8.19 -0.08 -5.10
C GLU A 153 -8.05 -1.22 -4.08
N LYS A 154 -9.07 -2.08 -3.99
CA LYS A 154 -9.00 -3.28 -3.17
C LYS A 154 -7.89 -4.23 -3.61
N TRP A 155 -7.65 -4.37 -4.90
CA TRP A 155 -6.53 -5.17 -5.41
C TRP A 155 -5.18 -4.57 -4.99
N LEU A 156 -4.95 -3.27 -5.18
CA LEU A 156 -3.73 -2.59 -4.74
C LEU A 156 -3.50 -2.77 -3.23
N PHE A 157 -4.58 -2.62 -2.46
CA PHE A 157 -4.56 -2.81 -1.02
C PHE A 157 -4.16 -4.24 -0.63
N GLN A 158 -4.73 -5.26 -1.28
CA GLN A 158 -4.38 -6.67 -1.05
C GLN A 158 -2.92 -6.97 -1.38
N GLN A 159 -2.35 -6.31 -2.40
CA GLN A 159 -0.94 -6.43 -2.77
C GLN A 159 0.00 -5.60 -1.88
N ARG A 160 -0.54 -4.91 -0.86
CA ARG A 160 0.21 -3.97 0.00
C ARG A 160 0.90 -2.86 -0.79
N ILE A 161 0.30 -2.42 -1.89
CA ILE A 161 0.80 -1.32 -2.71
C ILE A 161 0.20 -0.03 -2.16
N HIS A 162 1.03 0.79 -1.52
CA HIS A 162 0.57 2.00 -0.80
C HIS A 162 0.61 3.27 -1.65
N ALA A 163 1.31 3.22 -2.79
CA ALA A 163 1.24 4.29 -3.79
C ALA A 163 1.49 3.76 -5.20
N THR A 164 0.88 4.45 -6.16
CA THR A 164 1.12 4.22 -7.59
C THR A 164 1.79 5.45 -8.18
N GLY A 165 2.47 5.32 -9.31
CA GLY A 165 3.12 6.47 -9.91
C GLY A 165 3.76 6.17 -11.25
N TYR A 166 4.46 7.16 -11.77
CA TYR A 166 5.25 6.99 -12.97
C TYR A 166 6.60 7.67 -12.87
N VAL A 167 7.58 7.07 -13.54
CA VAL A 167 8.95 7.58 -13.64
C VAL A 167 8.98 8.78 -14.58
N ARG A 168 9.68 9.85 -14.18
CA ARG A 168 9.86 11.06 -15.00
C ARG A 168 11.08 10.86 -15.89
N THR A 169 10.84 10.51 -17.16
CA THR A 169 11.91 10.19 -18.14
C THR A 169 12.91 11.34 -18.34
N LYS A 170 12.48 12.60 -18.17
CA LYS A 170 13.33 13.79 -18.33
C LYS A 170 14.11 14.20 -17.08
N ALA A 171 13.93 13.48 -15.98
CA ALA A 171 14.60 13.78 -14.71
C ALA A 171 15.75 12.80 -14.46
N THR A 172 16.62 13.13 -13.51
CA THR A 172 17.78 12.32 -13.13
C THR A 172 17.35 10.92 -12.69
N GLN A 173 18.01 9.92 -13.26
CA GLN A 173 17.87 8.51 -12.91
C GLN A 173 19.29 7.96 -12.73
N THR A 174 19.56 7.36 -11.57
CA THR A 174 20.88 6.81 -11.27
C THR A 174 20.74 5.35 -10.95
N PHE A 175 21.46 4.50 -11.68
CA PHE A 175 21.60 3.10 -11.35
C PHE A 175 22.66 2.96 -10.24
N LEU A 176 22.27 2.36 -9.11
CA LEU A 176 23.11 2.22 -7.93
C LEU A 176 23.76 0.84 -7.80
N GLY A 177 23.37 -0.11 -8.64
CA GLY A 177 23.90 -1.47 -8.67
C GLY A 177 22.80 -2.52 -8.67
N SER A 178 23.19 -3.80 -8.63
CA SER A 178 22.24 -4.92 -8.52
C SER A 178 22.54 -5.76 -7.28
N GLU A 179 21.53 -5.95 -6.44
CA GLU A 179 21.59 -6.83 -5.26
C GLU A 179 20.91 -8.15 -5.58
N TRP A 180 21.46 -8.85 -6.57
CA TRP A 180 20.93 -10.10 -7.10
C TRP A 180 20.73 -11.21 -6.07
N TYR A 181 21.56 -11.22 -5.02
CA TYR A 181 21.53 -12.22 -3.96
C TYR A 181 20.40 -12.02 -2.95
N SER A 182 19.79 -10.83 -2.90
CA SER A 182 18.75 -10.50 -1.94
C SER A 182 17.40 -11.18 -2.26
N ARG A 183 17.18 -11.58 -3.53
CA ARG A 183 15.91 -12.16 -4.02
C ARG A 183 16.10 -13.27 -5.07
N PRO A 184 16.68 -14.42 -4.69
CA PRO A 184 16.99 -15.50 -5.64
C PRO A 184 15.74 -16.12 -6.29
N ALA A 185 14.63 -16.22 -5.54
CA ALA A 185 13.38 -16.81 -6.03
C ALA A 185 12.71 -15.96 -7.12
N ASP A 186 12.68 -14.63 -6.95
CA ASP A 186 12.07 -13.73 -7.92
C ASP A 186 12.92 -13.62 -9.20
N ARG A 187 14.24 -13.73 -9.09
CA ARG A 187 15.14 -13.83 -10.26
C ARG A 187 14.97 -15.12 -11.04
N LEU A 188 14.82 -16.26 -10.36
CA LEU A 188 14.54 -17.52 -11.05
C LEU A 188 13.23 -17.42 -11.83
N ARG A 189 12.19 -16.82 -11.21
CA ARG A 189 10.93 -16.53 -11.90
C ARG A 189 11.14 -15.60 -13.10
N GLN A 190 12.00 -14.59 -12.98
CA GLN A 190 12.34 -13.69 -14.10
C GLN A 190 12.96 -14.45 -15.27
N HIS A 191 13.96 -15.27 -14.97
CA HIS A 191 14.67 -16.04 -15.97
C HIS A 191 13.74 -17.00 -16.69
N LEU A 192 12.84 -17.67 -15.96
CA LEU A 192 11.83 -18.55 -16.54
C LEU A 192 10.84 -17.80 -17.43
N GLN A 193 10.34 -16.62 -17.02
CA GLN A 193 9.46 -15.84 -17.87
C GLN A 193 10.16 -15.33 -19.13
N HIS A 194 11.42 -14.90 -19.03
CA HIS A 194 12.20 -14.48 -20.19
C HIS A 194 12.45 -15.65 -21.16
N GLN A 195 12.78 -16.84 -20.64
CA GLN A 195 12.94 -18.06 -21.44
C GLN A 195 11.64 -18.46 -22.12
N ILE A 196 10.52 -18.48 -21.38
CA ILE A 196 9.20 -18.83 -21.93
C ILE A 196 8.77 -17.82 -23.00
N GLY A 197 8.94 -16.52 -22.76
CA GLY A 197 8.64 -15.48 -23.74
C GLY A 197 9.51 -15.58 -25.01
N ALA A 198 10.78 -15.94 -24.86
CA ALA A 198 11.68 -16.15 -25.99
C ALA A 198 11.34 -17.43 -26.80
N TYR A 199 10.81 -18.46 -26.15
CA TYR A 199 10.37 -19.70 -26.81
C TYR A 199 8.95 -19.63 -27.40
N LEU A 200 8.14 -18.65 -26.99
CA LEU A 200 6.74 -18.50 -27.42
C LEU A 200 6.50 -17.35 -28.43
N GLY A 201 7.51 -16.63 -28.91
CA GLY A 201 7.30 -15.68 -30.02
C GLY A 201 7.14 -16.44 -31.35
N ASP A 202 6.10 -16.25 -32.18
CA ASP A 202 4.99 -15.28 -32.23
C ASP A 202 3.62 -15.87 -31.83
#